data_AF-A0A963VVF9-F1
#
_entry.id   AF-A0A963VVF9-F1
#
_cell.length_a   1.000
_cell.length_b   1.000
_cell.length_c   1.000
_cell.angle_alpha   90.00
_cell.angle_beta   90.00
_cell.angle_gamma   90.00
#
_symmetry.space_group_name_H-M   'P 1'
#
loop_
_entity.id
_entity.type
_entity.pdbx_description
1 polymer ?
#
loop_
_entity_poly.entity_id
_entity_poly.type
_entity_poly.pdbx_seq_one_letter_code
_entity_poly.pdbx_strand_id
1 'polypeptide(L)'
;MGFAEMTFDNARDAAQFLETMEDDDAFETSWASLRAHFADDDLIWQEKPRRLIRRRLFDEAIALIDARDFGDITNRDRQVLKADLLFWARAHERAGKIFDDLIALSTDDQDVRLIYAKRLMQEGKLVKCRRLLEPVEDAFPSGTQACRFSEHTRALMAILTAREGRPLQESEDARILAMKHAIRHFRDRTLRPAGTLGLGKIALLTGGLGAGGAERQISRLAVELEKARLSGQPVSGMKVTGKVELIVRAADKGHGKDFFLPFIKENGISVQEIRHLEPVSAKSTGVTEPELLALLSYLPASVTFGVERLTPYLIEQKFDIVSAWQDGACLFSALAALIAGVPHIQLVIRDLPPTMRRHFFRPDYEVLYRAMAEIPGVRFLSNSKAAADAYSKWVDVPHDQFGILYNGVEPMPALGDRDATAMWEEFRRRTSDATRTIGGVFRFETGKQPHVWIRFAARYIRSHPGTRFIIVGGGSLLDQCRTLASELGVSERILFTDR
;
A
#
# COMPACT_ATOMS: atom_id res chain seq x y z
N MET A 1 25.31 1.43 -29.52
CA MET A 1 26.18 2.58 -29.83
C MET A 1 27.13 2.74 -28.67
N GLY A 2 28.43 2.63 -28.93
CA GLY A 2 29.48 2.60 -27.90
C GLY A 2 29.74 3.98 -27.30
N PHE A 3 30.06 3.99 -26.00
CA PHE A 3 30.37 5.14 -25.15
C PHE A 3 31.72 5.78 -25.50
N ALA A 4 31.81 6.43 -26.66
CA ALA A 4 32.93 7.28 -27.00
C ALA A 4 32.38 8.61 -27.53
N GLU A 5 32.74 9.71 -26.85
CA GLU A 5 32.53 11.10 -27.29
C GLU A 5 31.14 11.75 -27.09
N MET A 6 30.50 11.56 -25.93
CA MET A 6 29.60 12.61 -25.44
C MET A 6 30.37 13.53 -24.49
N THR A 7 30.88 14.64 -25.04
CA THR A 7 31.43 15.75 -24.26
C THR A 7 30.29 16.67 -23.86
N PHE A 8 30.11 16.90 -22.55
CA PHE A 8 29.15 17.85 -22.03
C PHE A 8 29.88 19.15 -21.69
N ASP A 9 29.31 20.29 -22.08
CA ASP A 9 29.92 21.60 -21.85
C ASP A 9 29.84 22.05 -20.38
N ASN A 10 28.95 21.44 -19.58
CA ASN A 10 28.81 21.74 -18.16
C ASN A 10 28.27 20.54 -17.36
N ALA A 11 28.48 20.56 -16.04
CA ALA A 11 28.07 19.50 -15.13
C ALA A 11 26.55 19.32 -15.03
N ARG A 12 25.76 20.35 -15.33
CA ARG A 12 24.29 20.29 -15.26
C ARG A 12 23.72 19.40 -16.35
N ASP A 13 24.17 19.59 -17.59
CA ASP A 13 23.72 18.80 -18.73
C ASP A 13 24.17 17.34 -18.61
N ALA A 14 25.39 17.14 -18.09
CA ALA A 14 25.91 15.81 -17.77
C ALA A 14 25.10 15.10 -16.66
N ALA A 15 24.70 15.81 -15.60
CA ALA A 15 23.83 15.26 -14.56
C ALA A 15 22.43 14.90 -15.09
N GLN A 16 21.86 15.78 -15.93
CA GLN A 16 20.55 15.52 -16.56
C GLN A 16 20.60 14.32 -17.49
N PHE A 17 21.69 14.13 -18.23
CA PHE A 17 21.91 12.93 -19.03
C PHE A 17 21.88 11.67 -18.15
N LEU A 18 22.67 11.65 -17.07
CA LEU A 18 22.72 10.52 -16.12
C LEU A 18 21.33 10.20 -15.52
N GLU A 19 20.53 11.22 -15.22
CA GLU A 19 19.20 11.04 -14.65
C GLU A 19 18.24 10.28 -15.59
N THR A 20 18.36 10.51 -16.90
CA THR A 20 17.47 9.92 -17.91
C THR A 20 17.83 8.50 -18.33
N MET A 21 19.00 8.00 -17.92
CA MET A 21 19.45 6.65 -18.28
C MET A 21 18.63 5.56 -17.58
N GLU A 22 18.18 4.53 -18.31
CA GLU A 22 17.43 3.42 -17.72
C GLU A 22 18.30 2.20 -17.37
N ASP A 23 19.34 1.94 -18.16
CA ASP A 23 20.25 0.81 -18.01
C ASP A 23 21.30 1.07 -16.91
N ASP A 24 21.48 0.10 -16.02
CA ASP A 24 22.32 0.28 -14.83
C ASP A 24 23.82 0.12 -15.15
N ASP A 25 24.20 -0.78 -16.07
CA ASP A 25 25.60 -0.97 -16.47
C ASP A 25 26.12 0.24 -17.27
N ALA A 26 25.29 0.76 -18.17
CA ALA A 26 25.57 2.00 -18.89
C ALA A 26 25.64 3.18 -17.94
N PHE A 27 24.75 3.28 -16.95
CA PHE A 27 24.79 4.35 -15.95
C PHE A 27 26.10 4.34 -15.17
N GLU A 28 26.53 3.19 -14.65
CA GLU A 28 27.78 3.09 -13.87
C GLU A 28 29.00 3.48 -14.70
N THR A 29 29.06 3.03 -15.96
CA THR A 29 30.15 3.40 -16.89
C THR A 29 30.17 4.91 -17.16
N SER A 30 28.99 5.49 -17.42
CA SER A 30 28.83 6.93 -17.70
C SER A 30 29.20 7.78 -16.50
N TRP A 31 28.71 7.39 -15.32
CA TRP A 31 28.91 8.11 -14.08
C TRP A 31 30.40 8.10 -13.68
N ALA A 32 31.08 6.98 -13.85
CA ALA A 32 32.53 6.89 -13.61
C ALA A 32 33.32 7.80 -14.56
N SER A 33 32.98 7.80 -15.86
CA SER A 33 33.61 8.67 -16.86
C SER A 33 33.38 10.17 -16.55
N LEU A 34 32.13 10.55 -16.29
CA LEU A 34 31.77 11.94 -15.99
C LEU A 34 32.37 12.43 -14.67
N ARG A 35 32.51 11.57 -13.66
CA ARG A 35 33.24 11.92 -12.43
C ARG A 35 34.72 12.16 -12.63
N ALA A 36 35.35 11.50 -13.61
CA ALA A 36 36.73 11.76 -13.96
C ALA A 36 36.88 13.11 -14.69
N HIS A 37 35.88 13.49 -15.48
CA HIS A 37 35.86 14.76 -16.23
C HIS A 37 35.49 15.97 -15.35
N PHE A 38 34.46 15.83 -14.52
CA PHE A 38 33.98 16.85 -13.56
C PHE A 38 34.39 16.46 -12.12
N ALA A 39 35.69 16.51 -11.85
CA ALA A 39 36.23 16.08 -10.56
C ALA A 39 35.66 16.91 -9.40
N ASP A 40 35.19 16.22 -8.35
CA ASP A 40 34.56 16.77 -7.13
C ASP A 40 33.30 17.63 -7.35
N ASP A 41 32.66 17.54 -8.52
CA ASP A 41 31.39 18.23 -8.76
C ASP A 41 30.22 17.54 -8.03
N ASP A 42 29.55 18.30 -7.16
CA ASP A 42 28.43 17.83 -6.35
C ASP A 42 27.21 17.42 -7.21
N LEU A 43 27.00 18.04 -8.38
CA LEU A 43 25.88 17.72 -9.28
C LEU A 43 26.04 16.36 -9.95
N ILE A 44 27.26 16.02 -10.37
CA ILE A 44 27.54 14.71 -10.96
C ILE A 44 27.57 13.64 -9.89
N TRP A 45 28.23 13.91 -8.76
CA TRP A 45 28.40 12.92 -7.73
C TRP A 45 27.06 12.47 -7.13
N GLN A 46 26.13 13.40 -6.88
CA GLN A 46 24.84 13.08 -6.25
C GLN A 46 23.93 12.18 -7.10
N GLU A 47 24.17 12.03 -8.39
CA GLU A 47 23.32 11.20 -9.25
C GLU A 47 23.39 9.72 -8.89
N LYS A 48 24.52 9.21 -8.39
CA LYS A 48 24.62 7.82 -7.91
C LYS A 48 23.80 7.54 -6.64
N PRO A 49 23.93 8.29 -5.53
CA PRO A 49 23.05 8.06 -4.39
C PRO A 49 21.58 8.27 -4.75
N ARG A 50 21.22 9.26 -5.60
CA ARG A 50 19.85 9.41 -6.12
C ARG A 50 19.37 8.19 -6.90
N ARG A 51 20.22 7.59 -7.73
CA ARG A 51 19.94 6.34 -8.47
C ARG A 51 19.66 5.19 -7.50
N LEU A 52 20.53 4.99 -6.50
CA LEU A 52 20.35 3.96 -5.46
C LEU A 52 19.03 4.15 -4.70
N ILE A 53 18.70 5.39 -4.33
CA ILE A 53 17.43 5.75 -3.68
C ILE A 53 16.23 5.43 -4.58
N ARG A 54 16.27 5.76 -5.88
CA ARG A 54 15.23 5.40 -6.85
C ARG A 54 15.04 3.88 -6.95
N ARG A 55 16.12 3.11 -6.86
CA ARG A 55 16.13 1.64 -6.80
C ARG A 55 15.75 1.06 -5.41
N ARG A 56 15.50 1.92 -4.42
CA ARG A 56 15.20 1.56 -3.02
C ARG A 56 16.36 0.84 -2.30
N LEU A 57 17.58 1.02 -2.76
CA LEU A 57 18.82 0.54 -2.15
C LEU A 57 19.30 1.59 -1.13
N PHE A 58 18.51 1.79 -0.07
CA PHE A 58 18.72 2.89 0.87
C PHE A 58 20.02 2.75 1.66
N ASP A 59 20.36 1.56 2.13
CA ASP A 59 21.58 1.32 2.92
C ASP A 59 22.85 1.56 2.10
N GLU A 60 22.85 1.16 0.83
CA GLU A 60 23.96 1.43 -0.10
C GLU A 60 24.09 2.93 -0.39
N ALA A 61 22.96 3.64 -0.56
CA ALA A 61 22.97 5.08 -0.72
C ALA A 61 23.55 5.78 0.53
N ILE A 62 23.15 5.36 1.73
CA ILE A 62 23.67 5.89 3.00
C ILE A 62 25.17 5.64 3.11
N ALA A 63 25.63 4.42 2.82
CA ALA A 63 27.06 4.09 2.87
C ALA A 63 27.88 4.95 1.91
N LEU A 64 27.36 5.21 0.70
CA LEU A 64 28.00 6.09 -0.28
C LEU A 64 28.04 7.55 0.20
N ILE A 65 26.97 8.04 0.83
CA ILE A 65 26.91 9.37 1.44
C ILE A 65 27.93 9.49 2.58
N ASP A 66 28.02 8.49 3.45
CA ASP A 66 28.93 8.52 4.59
C ASP A 66 30.40 8.46 4.19
N ALA A 67 30.71 7.93 3.00
CA ALA A 67 32.05 7.89 2.45
C ALA A 67 32.51 9.21 1.79
N ARG A 68 31.59 10.15 1.48
CA ARG A 68 31.94 11.45 0.89
C ARG A 68 32.27 12.46 2.00
N ASP A 69 33.36 13.19 1.79
CA ASP A 69 33.65 14.39 2.59
C ASP A 69 32.79 15.56 2.10
N PHE A 70 31.87 16.01 2.95
CA PHE A 70 31.03 17.18 2.70
C PHE A 70 31.59 18.45 3.37
N GLY A 71 32.79 18.39 3.95
CA GLY A 71 33.35 19.42 4.80
C GLY A 71 32.73 19.46 6.19
N ASP A 72 33.07 20.48 6.96
CA ASP A 72 32.44 20.75 8.25
C ASP A 72 31.07 21.43 8.10
N ILE A 73 30.45 21.74 9.23
CA ILE A 73 29.12 22.36 9.26
C ILE A 73 29.08 23.78 8.66
N THR A 74 30.24 24.44 8.51
CA THR A 74 30.34 25.79 7.92
C THR A 74 30.24 25.76 6.39
N ASN A 75 30.48 24.61 5.77
CA ASN A 75 30.19 24.40 4.34
C ASN A 75 28.69 24.16 4.11
N ARG A 76 27.93 25.25 4.27
CA ARG A 76 26.47 25.27 4.22
C ARG A 76 25.89 24.44 3.07
N ASP A 77 26.31 24.71 1.84
CA ASP A 77 25.67 24.12 0.66
C ASP A 77 25.91 22.61 0.57
N ARG A 78 27.13 22.14 0.89
CA ARG A 78 27.44 20.69 0.94
C ARG A 78 26.73 19.99 2.08
N GLN A 79 26.55 20.63 3.22
CA GLN A 79 25.79 20.06 4.35
C GLN A 79 24.29 20.00 4.05
N VAL A 80 23.73 21.01 3.39
CA VAL A 80 22.35 20.96 2.89
C VAL A 80 22.17 19.80 1.91
N LEU A 81 23.10 19.62 0.98
CA LEU A 81 23.09 18.48 0.05
C LEU A 81 23.15 17.14 0.80
N LYS A 82 24.06 16.99 1.77
CA LYS A 82 24.17 15.79 2.61
C LYS A 82 22.86 15.49 3.34
N ALA A 83 22.28 16.50 3.97
CA ALA A 83 21.01 16.37 4.69
C ALA A 83 19.87 15.96 3.74
N ASP A 84 19.81 16.56 2.54
CA ASP A 84 18.80 16.23 1.54
C ASP A 84 18.92 14.77 1.04
N LEU A 85 20.13 14.33 0.73
CA LEU A 85 20.39 12.95 0.31
C LEU A 85 20.06 11.95 1.41
N LEU A 86 20.43 12.22 2.66
CA LEU A 86 20.07 11.39 3.81
C LEU A 86 18.56 11.33 4.03
N PHE A 87 17.86 12.45 3.85
CA PHE A 87 16.41 12.49 3.92
C PHE A 87 15.79 11.53 2.89
N TRP A 88 16.19 11.66 1.62
CA TRP A 88 15.67 10.81 0.54
C TRP A 88 16.06 9.33 0.70
N ALA A 89 17.21 9.07 1.34
CA ALA A 89 17.64 7.74 1.74
C ALA A 89 16.94 7.20 3.00
N ARG A 90 15.89 7.89 3.51
CA ARG A 90 15.10 7.52 4.69
C ARG A 90 15.84 7.60 6.03
N ALA A 91 17.00 8.24 6.08
CA ALA A 91 17.75 8.52 7.31
C ALA A 91 17.27 9.85 7.95
N HIS A 92 15.97 9.96 8.24
CA HIS A 92 15.33 11.24 8.57
C HIS A 92 15.88 11.90 9.84
N GLU A 93 16.17 11.13 10.90
CA GLU A 93 16.75 11.68 12.13
C GLU A 93 18.14 12.29 11.89
N ARG A 94 18.96 11.62 11.07
CA ARG A 94 20.31 12.09 10.71
C ARG A 94 20.24 13.35 9.85
N ALA A 95 19.35 13.37 8.86
CA ALA A 95 19.09 14.55 8.04
C ALA A 95 18.60 15.73 8.89
N GLY A 96 17.63 15.47 9.78
CA GLY A 96 17.08 16.47 10.68
C GLY A 96 18.11 17.08 11.61
N LYS A 97 19.02 16.27 12.16
CA LYS A 97 20.13 16.76 12.98
C LYS A 97 21.03 17.74 12.22
N ILE A 98 21.40 17.44 10.98
CA ILE A 98 22.24 18.34 10.17
C ILE A 98 21.52 19.66 9.90
N PHE A 99 20.22 19.61 9.56
CA PHE A 99 19.43 20.84 9.40
C PHE A 99 19.31 21.65 10.69
N ASP A 100 19.07 21.00 11.82
CA ASP A 100 19.01 21.67 13.13
C ASP A 100 20.37 22.33 13.46
N ASP A 101 21.49 21.63 13.21
CA ASP A 101 22.85 22.14 13.42
C ASP A 101 23.16 23.34 12.47
N LEU A 102 22.73 23.30 11.20
CA LEU A 102 22.86 24.43 10.26
C LEU A 102 22.06 25.66 10.69
N ILE A 103 20.82 25.45 11.15
CA ILE A 103 19.94 26.54 11.61
C ILE A 103 20.47 27.16 12.93
N ALA A 104 21.13 26.37 13.77
CA ALA A 104 21.78 26.87 14.98
C ALA A 104 22.97 27.80 14.70
N LEU A 105 23.67 27.61 13.58
CA LEU A 105 24.78 28.49 13.16
C LEU A 105 24.31 29.79 12.52
N SER A 106 23.20 29.76 11.79
CA SER A 106 22.61 30.93 11.13
C SER A 106 21.10 30.92 11.33
N THR A 107 20.66 31.58 12.41
CA THR A 107 19.24 31.57 12.80
C THR A 107 18.34 32.24 11.77
N ASP A 108 18.87 33.11 10.92
CA ASP A 108 18.10 33.89 9.95
C ASP A 108 18.19 33.30 8.52
N ASP A 109 18.79 32.11 8.35
CA ASP A 109 18.89 31.43 7.06
C ASP A 109 17.53 30.90 6.59
N GLN A 110 16.83 31.75 5.84
CA GLN A 110 15.49 31.49 5.33
C GLN A 110 15.44 30.26 4.41
N ASP A 111 16.47 30.08 3.60
CA ASP A 111 16.54 29.02 2.59
C ASP A 111 16.69 27.66 3.25
N VAL A 112 17.62 27.51 4.21
CA VAL A 112 17.80 26.25 4.95
C VAL A 112 16.52 25.89 5.71
N ARG A 113 15.91 26.88 6.40
CA ARG A 113 14.63 26.68 7.11
C ARG A 113 13.52 26.24 6.16
N LEU A 114 13.40 26.88 4.99
CA LEU A 114 12.38 26.55 4.01
C LEU A 114 12.59 25.16 3.40
N ILE A 115 13.83 24.79 3.08
CA ILE A 115 14.17 23.44 2.59
C ILE A 115 13.78 22.41 3.65
N TYR A 116 14.20 22.60 4.91
CA TYR A 116 13.90 21.64 5.97
C TYR A 116 12.39 21.57 6.28
N ALA A 117 11.70 22.71 6.31
CA ALA A 117 10.25 22.77 6.48
C ALA A 117 9.49 21.97 5.41
N LYS A 118 9.92 22.05 4.13
CA LYS A 118 9.35 21.24 3.05
C LYS A 118 9.55 19.74 3.27
N ARG A 119 10.70 19.32 3.80
CA ARG A 119 10.99 17.91 4.16
C ARG A 119 10.12 17.43 5.32
N LEU A 120 10.01 18.23 6.38
CA LEU A 120 9.13 17.93 7.51
C LEU A 120 7.66 17.80 7.10
N MET A 121 7.19 18.62 6.15
CA MET A 121 5.86 18.45 5.59
C MET A 121 5.67 17.08 4.93
N GLN A 122 6.65 16.58 4.17
CA GLN A 122 6.61 15.25 3.56
C GLN A 122 6.61 14.11 4.59
N GLU A 123 7.07 14.36 5.82
CA GLU A 123 7.03 13.42 6.94
C GLU A 123 5.77 13.52 7.81
N GLY A 124 4.90 14.50 7.57
CA GLY A 124 3.74 14.74 8.43
C GLY A 124 4.00 15.66 9.63
N LYS A 125 5.22 16.20 9.76
CA LYS A 125 5.71 16.95 10.94
C LYS A 125 5.36 18.44 10.87
N LEU A 126 4.06 18.73 10.81
CA LEU A 126 3.53 20.10 10.65
C LEU A 126 3.94 21.04 11.78
N VAL A 127 3.93 20.59 13.04
CA VAL A 127 4.28 21.43 14.20
C VAL A 127 5.74 21.88 14.15
N LYS A 128 6.69 20.96 13.90
CA LYS A 128 8.11 21.31 13.72
C LYS A 128 8.30 22.22 12.51
N CYS A 129 7.62 21.95 11.40
CA CYS A 129 7.61 22.81 10.22
C CYS A 129 7.22 24.25 10.55
N ARG A 130 6.12 24.46 11.29
CA ARG A 130 5.67 25.80 11.70
C ARG A 130 6.67 26.52 12.60
N ARG A 131 7.21 25.84 13.61
CA ARG A 131 8.25 26.40 14.48
C ARG A 131 9.49 26.86 13.72
N LEU A 132 9.85 26.18 12.62
CA LEU A 132 10.98 26.58 11.79
C LEU A 132 10.70 27.82 10.93
N LEU A 133 9.47 27.97 10.44
CA LEU A 133 9.08 29.07 9.55
C LEU A 133 8.70 30.35 10.29
N GLU A 134 8.09 30.25 11.47
CA GLU A 134 7.60 31.40 12.25
C GLU A 134 8.63 32.51 12.45
N PRO A 135 9.92 32.26 12.76
CA PRO A 135 10.90 33.33 12.95
C PRO A 135 11.25 34.11 11.67
N VAL A 136 10.98 33.55 10.49
CA VAL A 136 11.41 34.11 9.19
C VAL A 136 10.26 34.44 8.26
N GLU A 137 9.01 34.22 8.68
CA GLU A 137 7.87 34.27 7.77
C GLU A 137 7.55 35.65 7.23
N ASP A 138 7.79 36.70 8.03
CA ASP A 138 7.59 38.10 7.63
C ASP A 138 8.60 38.56 6.58
N ALA A 139 9.72 37.86 6.45
CA ALA A 139 10.75 38.18 5.47
C ALA A 139 10.49 37.56 4.09
N PHE A 140 9.52 36.64 3.96
CA PHE A 140 9.16 36.07 2.68
C PHE A 140 8.41 37.10 1.81
N PRO A 141 8.92 37.45 0.61
CA PRO A 141 8.25 38.43 -0.22
C PRO A 141 6.83 37.98 -0.62
N SER A 142 5.88 38.90 -0.58
CA SER A 142 4.47 38.61 -0.89
C SER A 142 4.32 38.00 -2.29
N GLY A 143 3.45 37.00 -2.41
CA GLY A 143 3.16 36.34 -3.68
C GLY A 143 4.19 35.28 -4.13
N THR A 144 5.32 35.13 -3.43
CA THR A 144 6.32 34.07 -3.68
C THR A 144 5.82 32.68 -3.26
N GLN A 145 6.46 31.63 -3.78
CA GLN A 145 6.17 30.25 -3.34
C GLN A 145 6.47 30.03 -1.85
N ALA A 146 7.50 30.68 -1.30
CA ALA A 146 7.85 30.60 0.11
C ALA A 146 6.74 31.17 1.00
N CYS A 147 6.25 32.37 0.67
CA CYS A 147 5.13 33.02 1.34
C CYS A 147 3.86 32.13 1.30
N ARG A 148 3.46 31.65 0.11
CA ARG A 148 2.30 30.75 -0.04
C ARG A 148 2.44 29.44 0.74
N PHE A 149 3.65 28.87 0.78
CA PHE A 149 3.92 27.66 1.55
C PHE A 149 3.79 27.92 3.06
N SER A 150 4.32 29.03 3.57
CA SER A 150 4.13 29.42 4.97
C SER A 150 2.65 29.65 5.31
N GLU A 151 1.92 30.39 4.47
CA GLU A 151 0.47 30.61 4.64
C GLU A 151 -0.32 29.30 4.66
N HIS A 152 -0.01 28.40 3.73
CA HIS A 152 -0.66 27.11 3.65
C HIS A 152 -0.43 26.26 4.91
N THR A 153 0.81 26.18 5.40
CA THR A 153 1.13 25.44 6.64
C THR A 153 0.46 26.06 7.86
N ARG A 154 0.39 27.40 7.93
CA ARG A 154 -0.30 28.13 9.01
C ARG A 154 -1.79 27.82 9.03
N ALA A 155 -2.43 27.87 7.86
CA ALA A 155 -3.85 27.54 7.72
C ALA A 155 -4.13 26.08 8.11
N LEU A 156 -3.30 25.14 7.67
CA LEU A 156 -3.42 23.73 8.08
C LEU A 156 -3.29 23.56 9.60
N MET A 157 -2.31 24.19 10.24
CA MET A 157 -2.12 24.10 11.68
C MET A 157 -3.34 24.65 12.43
N ALA A 158 -3.89 25.78 11.98
CA ALA A 158 -5.08 26.38 12.56
C ALA A 158 -6.32 25.47 12.43
N ILE A 159 -6.58 24.94 11.23
CA ILE A 159 -7.70 24.02 10.97
C ILE A 159 -7.60 22.78 11.86
N LEU A 160 -6.44 22.12 11.84
CA LEU A 160 -6.25 20.87 12.59
C LEU A 160 -6.31 21.09 14.10
N THR A 161 -5.72 22.16 14.62
CA THR A 161 -5.81 22.51 16.05
C THR A 161 -7.25 22.76 16.47
N ALA A 162 -8.01 23.54 15.67
CA ALA A 162 -9.41 23.81 15.95
C ALA A 162 -10.26 22.54 15.93
N ARG A 163 -10.04 21.64 14.96
CA ARG A 163 -10.79 20.39 14.82
C ARG A 163 -10.40 19.32 15.84
N GLU A 164 -9.16 19.31 16.30
CA GLU A 164 -8.74 18.47 17.44
C GLU A 164 -9.25 19.00 18.78
N GLY A 165 -9.56 20.30 18.88
CA GLY A 165 -9.94 20.95 20.15
C GLY A 165 -8.78 21.02 21.15
N ARG A 166 -7.54 20.81 20.70
CA ARG A 166 -6.31 20.87 21.51
C ARG A 166 -5.11 21.25 20.63
N PRO A 167 -4.03 21.77 21.23
CA PRO A 167 -2.75 21.90 20.54
C PRO A 167 -2.25 20.56 19.98
N LEU A 168 -1.71 20.62 18.76
CA LEU A 168 -1.06 19.48 18.11
C LEU A 168 0.32 19.24 18.74
N GLN A 169 0.70 17.97 18.87
CA GLN A 169 2.00 17.56 19.38
C GLN A 169 2.99 17.35 18.23
N GLU A 170 4.27 17.61 18.48
CA GLU A 170 5.32 17.49 17.46
C GLU A 170 5.52 16.06 16.93
N SER A 171 5.21 15.06 17.75
CA SER A 171 5.31 13.65 17.35
C SER A 171 4.19 13.22 16.39
N GLU A 172 3.07 13.94 16.34
CA GLU A 172 1.90 13.56 15.53
C GLU A 172 2.16 13.68 14.03
N ASP A 173 1.62 12.74 13.25
CA ASP A 173 1.54 12.86 11.80
C ASP A 173 0.27 13.63 11.44
N ALA A 174 0.43 14.92 11.13
CA ALA A 174 -0.67 15.80 10.81
C ALA A 174 -1.42 15.41 9.52
N ARG A 175 -0.84 14.55 8.65
CA ARG A 175 -1.55 14.02 7.48
C ARG A 175 -2.62 13.02 7.88
N ILE A 176 -2.37 12.22 8.92
CA ILE A 176 -3.36 11.29 9.47
C ILE A 176 -4.52 12.08 10.10
N LEU A 177 -4.21 13.19 10.79
CA LEU A 177 -5.23 14.10 11.30
C LEU A 177 -6.03 14.78 10.18
N ALA A 178 -5.36 15.20 9.10
CA ALA A 178 -6.03 15.76 7.93
C ALA A 178 -6.98 14.76 7.27
N MET A 179 -6.55 13.51 7.08
CA MET A 179 -7.42 12.42 6.61
C MET A 179 -8.62 12.21 7.54
N LYS A 180 -8.41 12.15 8.86
CA LYS A 180 -9.48 12.00 9.86
C LYS A 180 -10.57 13.06 9.68
N HIS A 181 -10.17 14.33 9.59
CA HIS A 181 -11.11 15.44 9.49
C HIS A 181 -11.72 15.57 8.10
N ALA A 182 -10.99 15.20 7.04
CA ALA A 182 -11.54 15.11 5.69
C ALA A 182 -12.66 14.06 5.60
N ILE A 183 -12.50 12.90 6.26
CA ILE A 183 -13.56 11.88 6.37
C ILE A 183 -14.74 12.43 7.19
N ARG A 184 -14.45 12.99 8.37
CA ARG A 184 -15.46 13.50 9.30
C ARG A 184 -16.25 14.71 8.77
N HIS A 185 -15.77 15.37 7.72
CA HIS A 185 -16.53 16.36 6.96
C HIS A 185 -17.85 15.78 6.42
N PHE A 186 -17.90 14.48 6.13
CA PHE A 186 -19.06 13.80 5.58
C PHE A 186 -19.99 13.17 6.63
N ARG A 187 -19.86 13.51 7.92
CA ARG A 187 -20.70 12.94 9.00
C ARG A 187 -22.18 13.22 8.82
N ASP A 188 -22.51 14.41 8.34
CA ASP A 188 -23.89 14.85 8.13
C ASP A 188 -24.31 14.73 6.66
N ARG A 189 -23.64 13.86 5.88
CA ARG A 189 -23.93 13.70 4.45
C ARG A 189 -25.34 13.17 4.24
N THR A 190 -26.01 13.69 3.22
CA THR A 190 -27.25 13.12 2.71
C THR A 190 -26.94 12.01 1.71
N LEU A 191 -27.49 10.82 1.92
CA LEU A 191 -27.31 9.70 1.00
C LEU A 191 -28.24 9.86 -0.20
N ARG A 192 -27.73 9.57 -1.40
CA ARG A 192 -28.59 9.38 -2.58
C ARG A 192 -29.55 8.22 -2.27
N PRO A 193 -30.87 8.34 -2.55
CA PRO A 193 -31.82 7.27 -2.32
C PRO A 193 -31.38 5.99 -3.03
N ALA A 194 -31.48 4.85 -2.34
CA ALA A 194 -31.28 3.55 -2.99
C ALA A 194 -32.36 3.36 -4.07
N GLY A 195 -31.95 2.90 -5.26
CA GLY A 195 -32.89 2.59 -6.31
C GLY A 195 -33.87 1.50 -5.87
N THR A 196 -35.17 1.71 -6.09
CA THR A 196 -36.22 0.76 -5.72
C THR A 196 -36.20 -0.53 -6.56
N LEU A 197 -35.42 -0.54 -7.64
CA LEU A 197 -35.37 -1.62 -8.63
C LEU A 197 -34.29 -2.69 -8.37
N GLY A 198 -33.43 -2.51 -7.37
CA GLY A 198 -32.37 -3.47 -7.02
C GLY A 198 -31.01 -2.83 -6.74
N LEU A 199 -29.96 -3.65 -6.63
CA LEU A 199 -28.57 -3.22 -6.47
C LEU A 199 -28.11 -2.54 -7.76
N GLY A 200 -27.80 -1.24 -7.68
CA GLY A 200 -27.32 -0.44 -8.80
C GLY A 200 -25.90 -0.79 -9.26
N LYS A 201 -25.10 0.19 -9.68
CA LYS A 201 -23.72 -0.07 -10.14
C LYS A 201 -22.80 -0.42 -8.96
N ILE A 202 -22.00 -1.47 -9.10
CA ILE A 202 -21.14 -2.01 -8.04
C ILE A 202 -19.67 -1.92 -8.46
N ALA A 203 -18.86 -1.25 -7.64
CA ALA A 203 -17.40 -1.29 -7.71
C ALA A 203 -16.87 -2.21 -6.60
N LEU A 204 -16.10 -3.22 -7.00
CA LEU A 204 -15.35 -4.10 -6.10
C LEU A 204 -13.88 -3.71 -6.16
N LEU A 205 -13.29 -3.30 -5.03
CA LEU A 205 -11.93 -2.74 -5.00
C LEU A 205 -10.97 -3.63 -4.24
N THR A 206 -9.78 -3.85 -4.78
CA THR A 206 -8.70 -4.60 -4.12
C THR A 206 -7.31 -4.07 -4.52
N GLY A 207 -6.25 -4.49 -3.82
CA GLY A 207 -4.87 -4.14 -4.14
C GLY A 207 -4.34 -4.78 -5.43
N GLY A 208 -4.87 -5.92 -5.85
CA GLY A 208 -4.48 -6.68 -7.03
C GLY A 208 -5.24 -8.00 -7.12
N LEU A 209 -4.87 -8.85 -8.09
CA LEU A 209 -5.51 -10.16 -8.37
C LEU A 209 -4.51 -11.31 -8.23
N GLY A 210 -3.63 -11.26 -7.23
CA GLY A 210 -2.69 -12.34 -6.96
C GLY A 210 -3.34 -13.63 -6.45
N ALA A 211 -2.55 -14.68 -6.23
CA ALA A 211 -3.02 -16.01 -5.82
C ALA A 211 -3.42 -16.12 -4.34
N GLY A 212 -3.99 -15.05 -3.78
CA GLY A 212 -4.40 -14.98 -2.37
C GLY A 212 -5.87 -15.36 -2.16
N GLY A 213 -6.21 -15.60 -0.89
CA GLY A 213 -7.55 -16.05 -0.51
C GLY A 213 -8.62 -14.98 -0.64
N ALA A 214 -8.25 -13.70 -0.52
CA ALA A 214 -9.17 -12.57 -0.67
C ALA A 214 -9.46 -12.32 -2.15
N GLU A 215 -8.41 -12.36 -2.98
CA GLU A 215 -8.45 -12.18 -4.43
C GLU A 215 -9.31 -13.26 -5.09
N ARG A 216 -9.15 -14.53 -4.70
CA ARG A 216 -10.04 -15.61 -5.16
C ARG A 216 -11.51 -15.30 -4.93
N GLN A 217 -11.84 -14.73 -3.77
CA GLN A 217 -13.23 -14.50 -3.38
C GLN A 217 -13.83 -13.28 -4.04
N ILE A 218 -13.10 -12.16 -4.09
CA ILE A 218 -13.59 -10.97 -4.79
C ILE A 218 -13.77 -11.27 -6.28
N SER A 219 -12.89 -12.07 -6.88
CA SER A 219 -13.03 -12.52 -8.27
C SER A 219 -14.28 -13.37 -8.47
N ARG A 220 -14.53 -14.35 -7.61
CA ARG A 220 -15.76 -15.18 -7.67
C ARG A 220 -17.01 -14.35 -7.44
N LEU A 221 -17.00 -13.47 -6.44
CA LEU A 221 -18.13 -12.58 -6.16
C LEU A 221 -18.45 -11.69 -7.37
N ALA A 222 -17.43 -11.11 -8.01
CA ALA A 222 -17.62 -10.30 -9.20
C ALA A 222 -18.33 -11.08 -10.31
N VAL A 223 -17.85 -12.30 -10.58
CA VAL A 223 -18.42 -13.20 -11.60
C VAL A 223 -19.86 -13.58 -11.28
N GLU A 224 -20.16 -14.00 -10.05
CA GLU A 224 -21.51 -14.43 -9.68
C GLU A 224 -22.52 -13.28 -9.64
N LEU A 225 -22.10 -12.08 -9.22
CA LEU A 225 -22.96 -10.89 -9.30
C LEU A 225 -23.26 -10.49 -10.75
N GLU A 226 -22.26 -10.56 -11.64
CA GLU A 226 -22.47 -10.24 -13.05
C GLU A 226 -23.33 -11.29 -13.76
N LYS A 227 -23.14 -12.58 -13.45
CA LYS A 227 -24.04 -13.64 -13.93
C LYS A 227 -25.48 -13.42 -13.46
N ALA A 228 -25.67 -13.05 -12.20
CA ALA A 228 -27.00 -12.72 -11.67
C ALA A 228 -27.60 -11.49 -12.39
N ARG A 229 -26.79 -10.46 -12.65
CA ARG A 229 -27.20 -9.28 -13.43
C ARG A 229 -27.65 -9.65 -14.84
N LEU A 230 -26.85 -10.43 -15.57
CA LEU A 230 -27.12 -10.83 -16.95
C LEU A 230 -28.34 -11.75 -17.08
N SER A 231 -28.53 -12.64 -16.10
CA SER A 231 -29.69 -13.55 -16.07
C SER A 231 -30.96 -12.93 -15.49
N GLY A 232 -30.85 -11.75 -14.86
CA GLY A 232 -31.95 -11.11 -14.12
C GLY A 232 -32.37 -11.87 -12.85
N GLN A 233 -31.60 -12.89 -12.44
CA GLN A 233 -31.86 -13.68 -11.25
C GLN A 233 -31.61 -12.85 -9.97
N PRO A 234 -32.55 -12.83 -9.02
CA PRO A 234 -32.34 -12.12 -7.77
C PRO A 234 -31.34 -12.86 -6.87
N VAL A 235 -30.43 -12.13 -6.25
CA VAL A 235 -29.52 -12.60 -5.21
C VAL A 235 -30.12 -12.23 -3.86
N SER A 236 -30.49 -13.23 -3.06
CA SER A 236 -31.18 -13.02 -1.77
C SER A 236 -32.40 -12.10 -1.87
N GLY A 237 -33.19 -12.26 -2.94
CA GLY A 237 -34.39 -11.45 -3.20
C GLY A 237 -34.12 -10.07 -3.82
N MET A 238 -32.86 -9.68 -4.07
CA MET A 238 -32.51 -8.42 -4.72
C MET A 238 -31.94 -8.64 -6.12
N LYS A 239 -32.43 -7.90 -7.12
CA LYS A 239 -31.85 -7.91 -8.47
C LYS A 239 -30.59 -7.06 -8.52
N VAL A 240 -29.58 -7.49 -9.26
CA VAL A 240 -28.46 -6.64 -9.66
C VAL A 240 -28.85 -5.96 -10.96
N THR A 241 -29.00 -4.63 -10.95
CA THR A 241 -29.48 -3.84 -12.09
C THR A 241 -28.35 -3.06 -12.77
N GLY A 242 -27.30 -2.68 -12.03
CA GLY A 242 -26.12 -2.01 -12.56
C GLY A 242 -24.96 -2.95 -12.81
N LYS A 243 -24.04 -2.55 -13.71
CA LYS A 243 -22.82 -3.29 -14.05
C LYS A 243 -21.95 -3.52 -12.80
N VAL A 244 -21.32 -4.69 -12.72
CA VAL A 244 -20.27 -4.99 -11.74
C VAL A 244 -18.90 -4.72 -12.36
N GLU A 245 -18.07 -3.97 -11.64
CA GLU A 245 -16.72 -3.59 -12.07
C GLU A 245 -15.70 -3.89 -10.97
N LEU A 246 -14.56 -4.44 -11.38
CA LEU A 246 -13.44 -4.73 -10.50
C LEU A 246 -12.39 -3.65 -10.68
N ILE A 247 -12.08 -2.91 -9.63
CA ILE A 247 -11.08 -1.84 -9.66
C ILE A 247 -9.89 -2.27 -8.80
N VAL A 248 -8.70 -2.32 -9.41
CA VAL A 248 -7.49 -2.81 -8.73
C VAL A 248 -6.44 -1.72 -8.68
N ARG A 249 -5.64 -1.69 -7.61
CA ARG A 249 -4.51 -0.76 -7.57
C ARG A 249 -3.52 -1.03 -8.71
N ALA A 250 -3.19 -2.29 -8.95
CA ALA A 250 -2.36 -2.73 -10.09
C ALA A 250 -2.54 -4.24 -10.36
N ALA A 251 -2.39 -4.66 -11.61
CA ALA A 251 -2.36 -6.04 -12.07
C ALA A 251 -1.03 -6.37 -12.79
N ASP A 252 0.09 -6.13 -12.11
CA ASP A 252 1.43 -6.32 -12.67
C ASP A 252 1.84 -7.82 -12.72
N LYS A 253 2.14 -8.33 -13.94
CA LYS A 253 2.65 -9.72 -14.15
C LYS A 253 3.93 -10.01 -13.37
N GLY A 254 4.87 -9.07 -13.40
CA GLY A 254 6.19 -9.21 -12.76
C GLY A 254 6.14 -9.38 -11.24
N HIS A 255 5.01 -9.07 -10.61
CA HIS A 255 4.81 -9.18 -9.16
C HIS A 255 3.73 -10.23 -8.80
N GLY A 256 3.29 -11.04 -9.76
CA GLY A 256 2.27 -12.08 -9.55
C GLY A 256 0.91 -11.53 -9.10
N LYS A 257 0.57 -10.30 -9.49
CA LYS A 257 -0.68 -9.62 -9.12
C LYS A 257 -1.82 -9.81 -10.13
N ASP A 258 -1.62 -10.65 -11.13
CA ASP A 258 -2.56 -10.89 -12.23
C ASP A 258 -3.07 -12.34 -12.27
N PHE A 259 -2.80 -13.15 -11.24
CA PHE A 259 -3.17 -14.58 -11.21
C PHE A 259 -4.64 -14.85 -11.56
N PHE A 260 -5.59 -14.10 -10.99
CA PHE A 260 -7.01 -14.23 -11.30
C PHE A 260 -7.48 -13.35 -12.47
N LEU A 261 -6.60 -12.55 -13.10
CA LEU A 261 -6.98 -11.67 -14.20
C LEU A 261 -7.51 -12.43 -15.44
N PRO A 262 -6.91 -13.56 -15.89
CA PRO A 262 -7.47 -14.34 -16.99
C PRO A 262 -8.90 -14.83 -16.69
N PHE A 263 -9.11 -15.42 -15.51
CA PHE A 263 -10.43 -15.88 -15.06
C PHE A 263 -11.49 -14.77 -15.07
N ILE A 264 -11.12 -13.57 -14.62
CA ILE A 264 -12.00 -12.39 -14.61
C ILE A 264 -12.36 -11.94 -16.03
N LYS A 265 -11.39 -11.90 -16.94
CA LYS A 265 -11.61 -11.51 -18.35
C LYS A 265 -12.44 -12.53 -19.11
N GLU A 266 -12.18 -13.83 -18.92
CA GLU A 266 -12.95 -14.93 -19.53
C GLU A 266 -14.44 -14.89 -19.14
N ASN A 267 -14.74 -14.38 -17.94
CA ASN A 267 -16.11 -14.22 -17.46
C ASN A 267 -16.70 -12.82 -17.75
N GLY A 268 -16.06 -12.01 -18.61
CA GLY A 268 -16.59 -10.73 -19.09
C GLY A 268 -16.62 -9.61 -18.07
N ILE A 269 -15.87 -9.71 -16.97
CA ILE A 269 -15.82 -8.68 -15.93
C ILE A 269 -14.87 -7.55 -16.33
N SER A 270 -15.35 -6.31 -16.21
CA SER A 270 -14.55 -5.10 -16.41
C SER A 270 -13.51 -4.95 -15.32
N VAL A 271 -12.26 -4.68 -15.72
CA VAL A 271 -11.16 -4.43 -14.78
C VAL A 271 -10.56 -3.06 -15.07
N GLN A 272 -10.61 -2.17 -14.07
CA GLN A 272 -9.94 -0.88 -14.11
C GLN A 272 -8.71 -0.88 -13.21
N GLU A 273 -7.58 -0.41 -13.71
CA GLU A 273 -6.37 -0.22 -12.91
C GLU A 273 -6.23 1.23 -12.49
N ILE A 274 -6.11 1.47 -11.18
CA ILE A 274 -6.02 2.83 -10.62
C ILE A 274 -4.74 3.51 -11.10
N ARG A 275 -3.63 2.78 -11.23
CA ARG A 275 -2.35 3.33 -11.69
C ARG A 275 -2.40 3.91 -13.11
N HIS A 276 -3.37 3.49 -13.93
CA HIS A 276 -3.57 4.01 -15.29
C HIS A 276 -4.61 5.13 -15.35
N LEU A 277 -5.21 5.49 -14.21
CA LEU A 277 -6.09 6.67 -14.12
C LEU A 277 -5.23 7.92 -13.93
N GLU A 278 -5.57 8.97 -14.69
CA GLU A 278 -4.91 10.26 -14.60
C GLU A 278 -5.16 10.89 -13.22
N PRO A 279 -4.11 11.33 -12.50
CA PRO A 279 -4.28 12.05 -11.25
C PRO A 279 -4.83 13.45 -11.49
N VAL A 280 -5.89 13.81 -10.79
CA VAL A 280 -6.43 15.18 -10.76
C VAL A 280 -6.29 15.78 -9.37
N SER A 281 -6.07 17.09 -9.30
CA SER A 281 -6.04 17.79 -8.01
C SER A 281 -7.40 17.72 -7.31
N ALA A 282 -7.43 17.80 -5.98
CA ALA A 282 -8.67 17.84 -5.21
C ALA A 282 -9.64 18.94 -5.68
N LYS A 283 -9.14 20.10 -6.11
CA LYS A 283 -9.95 21.21 -6.66
C LYS A 283 -10.71 20.81 -7.93
N SER A 284 -10.15 19.88 -8.71
CA SER A 284 -10.74 19.38 -9.95
C SER A 284 -11.81 18.30 -9.71
N THR A 285 -12.01 17.86 -8.46
CA THR A 285 -13.00 16.82 -8.11
C THR A 285 -14.39 17.36 -7.77
N GLY A 286 -14.61 18.68 -7.92
CA GLY A 286 -15.88 19.33 -7.58
C GLY A 286 -16.00 19.79 -6.12
N VAL A 287 -14.99 19.52 -5.29
CA VAL A 287 -14.91 20.05 -3.92
C VAL A 287 -14.63 21.56 -3.97
N THR A 288 -15.45 22.34 -3.27
CA THR A 288 -15.35 23.82 -3.27
C THR A 288 -15.09 24.39 -1.88
N GLU A 289 -15.36 23.62 -0.83
CA GLU A 289 -15.23 24.01 0.56
C GLU A 289 -13.74 24.25 0.91
N PRO A 290 -13.33 25.48 1.28
CA PRO A 290 -11.92 25.81 1.48
C PRO A 290 -11.21 24.96 2.53
N GLU A 291 -11.91 24.62 3.62
CA GLU A 291 -11.35 23.79 4.67
C GLU A 291 -11.09 22.35 4.19
N LEU A 292 -12.04 21.75 3.47
CA LEU A 292 -11.87 20.41 2.92
C LEU A 292 -10.73 20.40 1.89
N LEU A 293 -10.64 21.41 1.02
CA LEU A 293 -9.52 21.54 0.08
C LEU A 293 -8.16 21.62 0.78
N ALA A 294 -8.07 22.35 1.90
CA ALA A 294 -6.85 22.40 2.69
C ALA A 294 -6.50 21.01 3.25
N LEU A 295 -7.46 20.30 3.84
CA LEU A 295 -7.24 18.95 4.38
C LEU A 295 -6.82 17.95 3.27
N LEU A 296 -7.48 17.99 2.11
CA LEU A 296 -7.18 17.10 0.98
C LEU A 296 -5.80 17.34 0.37
N SER A 297 -5.25 18.55 0.52
CA SER A 297 -3.89 18.86 0.05
C SER A 297 -2.79 18.27 0.95
N TYR A 298 -3.14 17.72 2.11
CA TYR A 298 -2.16 17.23 3.09
C TYR A 298 -2.52 15.85 3.66
N LEU A 299 -2.74 14.88 2.77
CA LEU A 299 -3.12 13.51 3.12
C LEU A 299 -1.92 12.53 3.15
N PRO A 300 -2.06 11.34 3.77
CA PRO A 300 -1.08 10.28 3.63
C PRO A 300 -0.99 9.83 2.17
N ALA A 301 0.21 9.49 1.70
CA ALA A 301 0.46 9.24 0.27
C ALA A 301 -0.45 8.17 -0.38
N SER A 302 -0.82 7.12 0.36
CA SER A 302 -1.77 6.10 -0.13
C SER A 302 -3.18 6.64 -0.34
N VAL A 303 -3.60 7.58 0.51
CA VAL A 303 -4.92 8.22 0.43
C VAL A 303 -4.90 9.26 -0.68
N THR A 304 -3.84 10.09 -0.78
CA THR A 304 -3.63 11.01 -1.92
C THR A 304 -3.70 10.25 -3.25
N PHE A 305 -2.97 9.13 -3.36
CA PHE A 305 -2.97 8.28 -4.56
C PHE A 305 -4.38 7.91 -5.01
N GLY A 306 -5.25 7.50 -4.07
CA GLY A 306 -6.62 7.12 -4.40
C GLY A 306 -7.54 8.31 -4.61
N VAL A 307 -7.45 9.37 -3.79
CA VAL A 307 -8.27 10.58 -3.95
C VAL A 307 -8.06 11.21 -5.32
N GLU A 308 -6.81 11.38 -5.77
CA GLU A 308 -6.50 12.03 -7.05
C GLU A 308 -6.97 11.22 -8.26
N ARG A 309 -7.04 9.88 -8.15
CA ARG A 309 -7.27 8.99 -9.29
C ARG A 309 -8.66 8.37 -9.32
N LEU A 310 -9.13 7.89 -8.18
CA LEU A 310 -10.43 7.23 -8.06
C LEU A 310 -11.59 8.22 -8.02
N THR A 311 -11.45 9.37 -7.35
CA THR A 311 -12.56 10.32 -7.20
C THR A 311 -13.20 10.72 -8.54
N PRO A 312 -12.45 11.22 -9.54
CA PRO A 312 -13.05 11.61 -10.83
C PRO A 312 -13.74 10.43 -11.51
N TYR A 313 -13.11 9.25 -11.49
CA TYR A 313 -13.64 8.04 -12.09
C TYR A 313 -14.94 7.57 -11.39
N LEU A 314 -15.00 7.60 -10.06
CA LEU A 314 -16.18 7.21 -9.30
C LEU A 314 -17.35 8.20 -9.52
N ILE A 315 -17.06 9.50 -9.66
CA ILE A 315 -18.05 10.53 -10.01
C ILE A 315 -18.62 10.26 -11.40
N GLU A 316 -17.77 10.02 -12.39
CA GLU A 316 -18.15 9.75 -13.77
C GLU A 316 -19.02 8.49 -13.88
N GLN A 317 -18.58 7.39 -13.25
CA GLN A 317 -19.26 6.11 -13.33
C GLN A 317 -20.55 6.05 -12.51
N LYS A 318 -20.71 6.91 -11.50
CA LYS A 318 -21.88 6.99 -10.61
C LYS A 318 -22.17 5.65 -9.93
N PHE A 319 -21.18 5.09 -9.25
CA PHE A 319 -21.37 3.86 -8.48
C PHE A 319 -22.35 4.07 -7.32
N ASP A 320 -23.20 3.07 -7.09
CA ASP A 320 -24.12 3.03 -5.97
C ASP A 320 -23.51 2.27 -4.78
N ILE A 321 -22.61 1.32 -5.07
CA ILE A 321 -21.90 0.54 -4.08
C ILE A 321 -20.41 0.55 -4.39
N VAL A 322 -19.59 0.90 -3.40
CA VAL A 322 -18.13 0.69 -3.39
C VAL A 322 -17.83 -0.32 -2.30
N SER A 323 -17.26 -1.46 -2.65
CA SER A 323 -16.84 -2.50 -1.69
C SER A 323 -15.33 -2.65 -1.74
N ALA A 324 -14.63 -2.13 -0.73
CA ALA A 324 -13.16 -2.10 -0.66
C ALA A 324 -12.63 -3.25 0.20
N TRP A 325 -11.81 -4.12 -0.38
CA TRP A 325 -11.36 -5.37 0.24
C TRP A 325 -9.92 -5.28 0.73
N GLN A 326 -9.71 -5.72 1.98
CA GLN A 326 -8.46 -5.65 2.73
C GLN A 326 -8.08 -4.22 3.16
N ASP A 327 -7.26 -4.11 4.20
CA ASP A 327 -6.89 -2.83 4.82
C ASP A 327 -6.29 -1.85 3.82
N GLY A 328 -5.42 -2.35 2.92
CA GLY A 328 -4.78 -1.54 1.89
C GLY A 328 -5.78 -0.87 0.96
N ALA A 329 -6.80 -1.60 0.47
CA ALA A 329 -7.82 -1.01 -0.40
C ALA A 329 -8.73 -0.06 0.35
N CYS A 330 -9.16 -0.44 1.56
CA CYS A 330 -9.93 0.44 2.44
C CYS A 330 -9.24 1.81 2.58
N LEU A 331 -7.92 1.81 2.83
CA LEU A 331 -7.15 3.03 3.04
C LEU A 331 -7.04 3.92 1.81
N PHE A 332 -6.74 3.37 0.63
CA PHE A 332 -6.60 4.22 -0.55
C PHE A 332 -7.95 4.65 -1.14
N SER A 333 -9.04 3.89 -0.97
CA SER A 333 -10.29 4.17 -1.70
C SER A 333 -11.41 4.82 -0.90
N ALA A 334 -11.43 4.67 0.44
CA ALA A 334 -12.58 5.09 1.25
C ALA A 334 -12.93 6.57 1.08
N LEU A 335 -11.94 7.45 1.24
CA LEU A 335 -12.15 8.89 1.11
C LEU A 335 -12.55 9.30 -0.31
N ALA A 336 -11.98 8.66 -1.34
CA ALA A 336 -12.36 8.92 -2.73
C ALA A 336 -13.85 8.58 -2.98
N ALA A 337 -14.35 7.49 -2.40
CA ALA A 337 -15.76 7.10 -2.50
C ALA A 337 -16.71 8.06 -1.75
N LEU A 338 -16.25 8.63 -0.63
CA LEU A 338 -17.00 9.67 0.08
C LEU A 338 -17.11 10.94 -0.75
N ILE A 339 -15.99 11.44 -1.29
CA ILE A 339 -15.97 12.64 -2.14
C ILE A 339 -16.84 12.43 -3.39
N ALA A 340 -16.78 11.24 -3.99
CA ALA A 340 -17.61 10.90 -5.14
C ALA A 340 -19.11 10.73 -4.83
N GLY A 341 -19.52 10.87 -3.56
CA GLY A 341 -20.93 10.79 -3.17
C GLY A 341 -21.53 9.37 -3.27
N VAL A 342 -20.71 8.33 -3.17
CA VAL A 342 -21.18 6.93 -3.21
C VAL A 342 -22.05 6.65 -1.98
N PRO A 343 -23.31 6.21 -2.13
CA PRO A 343 -24.25 6.10 -1.01
C PRO A 343 -23.98 4.88 -0.12
N HIS A 344 -23.40 3.80 -0.65
CA HIS A 344 -23.08 2.60 0.12
C HIS A 344 -21.61 2.23 -0.02
N ILE A 345 -20.86 2.34 1.07
CA ILE A 345 -19.44 2.02 1.13
C ILE A 345 -19.24 0.86 2.09
N GLN A 346 -18.68 -0.23 1.59
CA GLN A 346 -18.33 -1.40 2.39
C GLN A 346 -16.81 -1.45 2.58
N LEU A 347 -16.38 -1.56 3.82
CA LEU A 347 -14.99 -1.76 4.19
C LEU A 347 -14.83 -3.22 4.63
N VAL A 348 -14.29 -4.04 3.73
CA VAL A 348 -14.31 -5.50 3.84
C VAL A 348 -12.99 -6.00 4.42
N ILE A 349 -13.03 -6.35 5.69
CA ILE A 349 -11.95 -6.90 6.50
C ILE A 349 -11.80 -8.39 6.21
N ARG A 350 -10.56 -8.82 5.92
CA ARG A 350 -10.26 -10.19 5.47
C ARG A 350 -9.36 -10.99 6.40
N ASP A 351 -8.69 -10.30 7.33
CA ASP A 351 -7.69 -10.86 8.24
C ASP A 351 -7.92 -10.29 9.65
N LEU A 352 -7.12 -10.75 10.62
CA LEU A 352 -7.04 -10.11 11.94
C LEU A 352 -6.50 -8.67 11.85
N PRO A 353 -6.72 -7.82 12.87
CA PRO A 353 -6.18 -6.45 12.88
C PRO A 353 -4.67 -6.37 12.58
N PRO A 354 -4.20 -5.31 11.90
CA PRO A 354 -2.78 -5.08 11.67
C PRO A 354 -1.96 -4.98 12.96
N THR A 355 -2.56 -4.60 14.10
CA THR A 355 -1.91 -4.62 15.42
C THR A 355 -1.48 -6.02 15.86
N MET A 356 -2.18 -7.06 15.40
CA MET A 356 -1.81 -8.47 15.60
C MET A 356 -0.92 -9.02 14.47
N ARG A 357 -0.72 -8.24 13.41
CA ARG A 357 0.10 -8.57 12.24
C ARG A 357 1.13 -7.47 12.00
N ARG A 358 2.08 -7.32 12.94
CA ARG A 358 3.00 -6.16 13.03
C ARG A 358 3.64 -5.72 11.70
N HIS A 359 4.01 -6.65 10.81
CA HIS A 359 4.59 -6.33 9.49
C HIS A 359 3.63 -5.59 8.53
N PHE A 360 2.33 -5.60 8.80
CA PHE A 360 1.29 -4.89 8.04
C PHE A 360 0.74 -3.68 8.80
N PHE A 361 1.22 -3.38 10.01
CA PHE A 361 0.69 -2.28 10.80
C PHE A 361 1.04 -0.93 10.15
N ARG A 362 0.01 -0.07 10.07
CA ARG A 362 0.16 1.34 9.72
C ARG A 362 -0.71 2.16 10.69
N PRO A 363 -0.20 3.27 11.24
CA PRO A 363 -0.94 4.08 12.22
C PRO A 363 -2.23 4.69 11.63
N ASP A 364 -2.25 4.91 10.32
CA ASP A 364 -3.37 5.45 9.55
C ASP A 364 -4.62 4.55 9.58
N TYR A 365 -4.48 3.22 9.78
CA TYR A 365 -5.63 2.33 9.76
C TYR A 365 -6.62 2.54 10.90
N GLU A 366 -6.13 2.68 12.13
CA GLU A 366 -7.02 2.87 13.29
C GLU A 366 -7.85 4.15 13.14
N VAL A 367 -7.18 5.22 12.71
CA VAL A 367 -7.80 6.52 12.49
C VAL A 367 -8.82 6.48 11.34
N LEU A 368 -8.47 5.81 10.23
CA LEU A 368 -9.38 5.59 9.11
C LEU A 368 -10.65 4.87 9.57
N TYR A 369 -10.51 3.71 10.21
CA TYR A 369 -11.66 2.88 10.58
C TYR A 369 -12.57 3.58 11.58
N ARG A 370 -12.00 4.26 12.59
CA ARG A 370 -12.79 5.08 13.52
C ARG A 370 -13.55 6.19 12.82
N ALA A 371 -12.87 6.98 11.99
CA ALA A 371 -13.51 8.08 11.28
C ALA A 371 -14.61 7.58 10.33
N MET A 372 -14.38 6.46 9.64
CA MET A 372 -15.35 5.85 8.72
C MET A 372 -16.57 5.27 9.44
N ALA A 373 -16.42 4.81 10.69
CA ALA A 373 -17.53 4.30 11.51
C ALA A 373 -18.57 5.39 11.86
N GLU A 374 -18.18 6.66 11.81
CA GLU A 374 -19.05 7.81 12.07
C GLU A 374 -19.88 8.22 10.84
N ILE A 375 -19.65 7.62 9.67
CA ILE A 375 -20.20 8.12 8.41
C ILE A 375 -21.45 7.34 7.96
N PRO A 376 -22.59 8.02 7.71
CA PRO A 376 -23.76 7.39 7.12
C PRO A 376 -23.45 6.67 5.81
N GLY A 377 -24.03 5.47 5.63
CA GLY A 377 -23.83 4.66 4.43
C GLY A 377 -22.56 3.83 4.40
N VAL A 378 -21.71 3.89 5.44
CA VAL A 378 -20.54 3.04 5.60
C VAL A 378 -20.87 1.80 6.44
N ARG A 379 -20.42 0.62 6.01
CA ARG A 379 -20.50 -0.63 6.79
C ARG A 379 -19.19 -1.40 6.79
N PHE A 380 -18.83 -1.98 7.93
CA PHE A 380 -17.73 -2.94 8.02
C PHE A 380 -18.26 -4.32 7.72
N LEU A 381 -17.52 -5.07 6.90
CA LEU A 381 -17.84 -6.47 6.63
C LEU A 381 -16.63 -7.33 6.97
N SER A 382 -16.88 -8.50 7.56
CA SER A 382 -15.84 -9.48 7.80
C SER A 382 -16.33 -10.87 7.44
N ASN A 383 -15.42 -11.72 6.98
CA ASN A 383 -15.71 -13.13 6.77
C ASN A 383 -15.48 -14.02 7.99
N SER A 384 -15.16 -13.42 9.14
CA SER A 384 -14.86 -14.13 10.37
C SER A 384 -15.37 -13.34 11.56
N LYS A 385 -16.18 -13.99 12.41
CA LYS A 385 -16.59 -13.42 13.69
C LYS A 385 -15.38 -13.03 14.54
N ALA A 386 -14.34 -13.88 14.59
CA ALA A 386 -13.15 -13.60 15.37
C ALA A 386 -12.38 -12.35 14.86
N ALA A 387 -12.38 -12.12 13.55
CA ALA A 387 -11.78 -10.90 13.00
C ALA A 387 -12.64 -9.67 13.31
N ALA A 388 -13.96 -9.76 13.15
CA ALA A 388 -14.89 -8.70 13.53
C ALA A 388 -14.76 -8.32 15.01
N ASP A 389 -14.74 -9.30 15.93
CA ASP A 389 -14.53 -9.12 17.36
C ASP A 389 -13.20 -8.40 17.65
N ALA A 390 -12.13 -8.79 16.94
CA ALA A 390 -10.81 -8.20 17.13
C ALA A 390 -10.72 -6.77 16.59
N TYR A 391 -11.33 -6.46 15.44
CA TYR A 391 -11.40 -5.09 14.92
C TYR A 391 -12.27 -4.21 15.80
N SER A 392 -13.47 -4.66 16.17
CA SER A 392 -14.39 -3.93 17.06
C SER A 392 -13.68 -3.47 18.33
N LYS A 393 -12.92 -4.37 18.98
CA LYS A 393 -12.10 -4.03 20.16
C LYS A 393 -10.95 -3.07 19.86
N TRP A 394 -10.22 -3.28 18.77
CA TRP A 394 -9.06 -2.45 18.45
C TRP A 394 -9.46 -1.01 18.07
N VAL A 395 -10.44 -0.85 17.20
CA VAL A 395 -10.88 0.47 16.73
C VAL A 395 -11.94 1.08 17.63
N ASP A 396 -12.37 0.40 18.70
CA ASP A 396 -13.41 0.85 19.63
C ASP A 396 -14.72 1.23 18.90
N VAL A 397 -15.16 0.33 18.02
CA VAL A 397 -16.39 0.48 17.24
C VAL A 397 -17.38 -0.63 17.65
N PRO A 398 -18.66 -0.30 17.89
CA PRO A 398 -19.68 -1.29 18.23
C PRO A 398 -19.72 -2.47 17.25
N HIS A 399 -19.80 -3.69 17.79
CA HIS A 399 -19.77 -4.91 16.98
C HIS A 399 -20.95 -4.99 15.99
N ASP A 400 -22.09 -4.38 16.28
CA ASP A 400 -23.27 -4.35 15.40
C ASP A 400 -23.04 -3.58 14.09
N GLN A 401 -22.00 -2.74 14.00
CA GLN A 401 -21.56 -2.14 12.74
C GLN A 401 -20.78 -3.11 11.83
N PHE A 402 -20.41 -4.29 12.34
CA PHE A 402 -19.71 -5.33 11.59
C PHE A 402 -20.69 -6.39 11.10
N GLY A 403 -20.93 -6.42 9.79
CA GLY A 403 -21.62 -7.54 9.14
C GLY A 403 -20.69 -8.74 8.99
N ILE A 404 -21.15 -9.92 9.41
CA ILE A 404 -20.40 -11.17 9.23
C ILE A 404 -20.94 -11.90 8.00
N LEU A 405 -20.13 -11.98 6.95
CA LEU A 405 -20.44 -12.69 5.70
C LEU A 405 -19.37 -13.76 5.45
N TYR A 406 -19.67 -14.98 5.88
CA TYR A 406 -18.78 -16.13 5.66
C TYR A 406 -18.56 -16.40 4.16
N ASN A 407 -17.38 -16.92 3.85
CA ASN A 407 -17.02 -17.22 2.47
C ASN A 407 -17.89 -18.34 1.92
N GLY A 408 -18.46 -18.12 0.73
CA GLY A 408 -18.99 -19.20 -0.09
C GLY A 408 -17.85 -20.04 -0.67
N VAL A 409 -17.99 -21.36 -0.61
CA VAL A 409 -17.11 -22.30 -1.29
C VAL A 409 -17.93 -23.17 -2.22
N GLU A 410 -17.45 -23.36 -3.46
CA GLU A 410 -18.01 -24.37 -4.34
C GLU A 410 -17.73 -25.75 -3.76
N PRO A 411 -18.69 -26.69 -3.88
CA PRO A 411 -18.41 -28.09 -3.59
C PRO A 411 -17.21 -28.56 -4.41
N MET A 412 -16.20 -29.14 -3.75
CA MET A 412 -15.09 -29.72 -4.47
C MET A 412 -15.55 -30.99 -5.19
N PRO A 413 -15.19 -31.18 -6.47
CA PRO A 413 -15.44 -32.44 -7.17
C PRO A 413 -14.86 -33.60 -6.36
N ALA A 414 -15.61 -34.69 -6.26
CA ALA A 414 -15.16 -35.88 -5.52
C ALA A 414 -14.03 -36.64 -6.26
N LEU A 415 -13.88 -36.41 -7.56
CA LEU A 415 -12.89 -37.07 -8.40
C LEU A 415 -11.72 -36.12 -8.69
N GLY A 416 -10.50 -36.61 -8.46
CA GLY A 416 -9.29 -35.93 -8.90
C GLY A 416 -9.13 -36.01 -10.41
N ASP A 417 -8.36 -35.09 -10.99
CA ASP A 417 -7.92 -35.23 -12.38
C ASP A 417 -6.91 -36.39 -12.53
N ARG A 418 -6.51 -36.67 -13.77
CA ARG A 418 -5.61 -37.78 -14.09
C ARG A 418 -4.25 -37.65 -13.42
N ASP A 419 -3.71 -36.44 -13.35
CA ASP A 419 -2.37 -36.19 -12.82
C ASP A 419 -2.36 -36.31 -11.30
N ALA A 420 -3.37 -35.74 -10.62
CA ALA A 420 -3.56 -35.89 -9.19
C ALA A 420 -3.78 -37.37 -8.80
N THR A 421 -4.54 -38.11 -9.62
CA THR A 421 -4.77 -39.54 -9.41
C THR A 421 -3.46 -40.33 -9.55
N ALA A 422 -2.70 -40.10 -10.62
CA ALA A 422 -1.42 -40.78 -10.85
C ALA A 422 -0.40 -40.47 -9.74
N MET A 423 -0.25 -39.21 -9.35
CA MET A 423 0.62 -38.78 -8.25
C MET A 423 0.23 -39.46 -6.92
N TRP A 424 -1.08 -39.55 -6.65
CA TRP A 424 -1.56 -40.22 -5.45
C TRP A 424 -1.33 -41.73 -5.50
N GLU A 425 -1.55 -42.39 -6.62
CA GLU A 425 -1.32 -43.83 -6.80
C GLU A 425 0.16 -44.20 -6.64
N GLU A 426 1.06 -43.39 -7.20
CA GLU A 426 2.50 -43.55 -7.02
C GLU A 426 2.89 -43.43 -5.55
N PHE A 427 2.41 -42.37 -4.88
CA PHE A 427 2.67 -42.16 -3.47
C PHE A 427 2.09 -43.29 -2.61
N ARG A 428 0.89 -43.77 -2.95
CA ARG A 428 0.25 -44.91 -2.28
C ARG A 428 1.06 -46.18 -2.38
N ARG A 429 1.62 -46.47 -3.56
CA ARG A 429 2.45 -47.66 -3.79
C ARG A 429 3.73 -47.60 -2.98
N ARG A 430 4.38 -46.43 -2.93
CA ARG A 430 5.60 -46.19 -2.15
C ARG A 430 5.37 -46.25 -0.64
N THR A 431 4.14 -45.99 -0.19
CA THR A 431 3.71 -46.02 1.21
C THR A 431 2.66 -47.10 1.44
N SER A 432 2.87 -48.29 0.87
CA SER A 432 1.90 -49.40 0.90
C SER A 432 1.61 -49.92 2.32
N ASP A 433 2.54 -49.71 3.24
CA ASP A 433 2.41 -50.03 4.68
C ASP A 433 1.62 -48.97 5.46
N ALA A 434 1.26 -47.85 4.84
CA ALA A 434 0.54 -46.77 5.52
C ALA A 434 -0.91 -47.15 5.82
N THR A 435 -1.27 -47.09 7.10
CA THR A 435 -2.63 -47.30 7.62
C THR A 435 -3.39 -45.99 7.82
N ARG A 436 -2.68 -44.85 7.81
CA ARG A 436 -3.25 -43.50 8.01
C ARG A 436 -2.63 -42.48 7.08
N THR A 437 -3.45 -41.56 6.58
CA THR A 437 -2.99 -40.38 5.83
C THR A 437 -3.42 -39.11 6.57
N ILE A 438 -2.46 -38.23 6.88
CA ILE A 438 -2.71 -36.93 7.50
C ILE A 438 -2.41 -35.83 6.48
N GLY A 439 -3.35 -34.91 6.28
CA GLY A 439 -3.27 -33.90 5.23
C GLY A 439 -3.28 -32.47 5.73
N GLY A 440 -2.66 -31.56 4.97
CA GLY A 440 -2.79 -30.12 5.13
C GLY A 440 -2.94 -29.41 3.78
N VAL A 441 -3.79 -28.39 3.69
CA VAL A 441 -3.94 -27.55 2.50
C VAL A 441 -3.65 -26.11 2.89
N PHE A 442 -2.48 -25.60 2.51
CA PHE A 442 -2.05 -24.24 2.82
C PHE A 442 -0.88 -23.81 1.94
N ARG A 443 -0.72 -22.49 1.77
CA ARG A 443 0.45 -21.92 1.12
C ARG A 443 1.70 -22.07 1.99
N PHE A 444 2.84 -22.36 1.36
CA PHE A 444 4.16 -22.39 2.00
C PHE A 444 4.70 -20.98 2.22
N GLU A 445 4.10 -20.26 3.15
CA GLU A 445 4.49 -18.90 3.55
C GLU A 445 4.62 -18.81 5.07
N THR A 446 5.37 -17.82 5.55
CA THR A 446 5.70 -17.66 6.97
C THR A 446 4.47 -17.71 7.89
N GLY A 447 3.37 -17.06 7.49
CA GLY A 447 2.13 -17.01 8.27
C GLY A 447 1.42 -18.35 8.43
N LYS A 448 1.75 -19.36 7.60
CA LYS A 448 1.20 -20.73 7.71
C LYS A 448 2.11 -21.67 8.48
N GLN A 449 3.33 -21.24 8.82
CA GLN A 449 4.30 -22.00 9.59
C GLN A 449 4.52 -23.43 9.04
N PRO A 450 4.77 -23.61 7.72
CA PRO A 450 4.87 -24.94 7.12
C PRO A 450 5.98 -25.80 7.75
N HIS A 451 7.10 -25.18 8.17
CA HIS A 451 8.19 -25.86 8.88
C HIS A 451 7.74 -26.53 10.20
N VAL A 452 6.79 -25.93 10.92
CA VAL A 452 6.23 -26.52 12.16
C VAL A 452 5.45 -27.78 11.82
N TRP A 453 4.70 -27.76 10.72
CA TRP A 453 3.96 -28.92 10.23
C TRP A 453 4.89 -30.08 9.84
N ILE A 454 6.00 -29.79 9.12
CA ILE A 454 7.00 -30.81 8.78
C ILE A 454 7.63 -31.43 10.03
N ARG A 455 7.99 -30.60 11.03
CA ARG A 455 8.50 -31.09 12.32
C ARG A 455 7.48 -31.92 13.07
N PHE A 456 6.20 -31.56 13.00
CA PHE A 456 5.11 -32.37 13.53
C PHE A 456 5.07 -33.75 12.87
N ALA A 457 5.08 -33.82 11.52
CA ALA A 457 5.08 -35.08 10.79
C ALA A 457 6.25 -35.99 11.21
N ALA A 458 7.46 -35.42 11.28
CA ALA A 458 8.67 -36.14 11.69
C ALA A 458 8.63 -36.68 13.13
N ARG A 459 7.93 -36.00 14.04
CA ARG A 459 7.74 -36.49 15.42
C ARG A 459 6.61 -37.51 15.50
N TYR A 460 5.53 -37.30 14.75
CA TYR A 460 4.36 -38.17 14.75
C TYR A 460 4.68 -39.57 14.22
N ILE A 461 5.47 -39.68 13.16
CA ILE A 461 5.87 -40.98 12.57
C ILE A 461 6.58 -41.88 13.57
N ARG A 462 7.38 -41.33 14.50
CA ARG A 462 8.14 -42.14 15.48
C ARG A 462 7.23 -42.96 16.41
N SER A 463 6.05 -42.42 16.72
CA SER A 463 5.03 -43.11 17.52
C SER A 463 3.98 -43.81 16.67
N HIS A 464 3.90 -43.50 15.37
CA HIS A 464 2.91 -44.02 14.45
C HIS A 464 3.54 -44.37 13.08
N PRO A 465 4.37 -45.43 12.99
CA PRO A 465 5.16 -45.73 11.79
C PRO A 465 4.33 -45.94 10.51
N GLY A 466 3.09 -46.42 10.64
CA GLY A 466 2.16 -46.61 9.53
C GLY A 466 1.46 -45.32 9.06
N THR A 467 2.02 -44.14 9.29
CA THR A 467 1.42 -42.86 8.88
C THR A 467 2.16 -42.27 7.69
N ARG A 468 1.39 -41.77 6.72
CA ARG A 468 1.89 -40.91 5.65
C ARG A 468 1.21 -39.55 5.67
N PHE A 469 1.80 -38.60 4.96
CA PHE A 469 1.45 -37.20 5.00
C PHE A 469 1.24 -36.66 3.60
N ILE A 470 0.31 -35.73 3.45
CA ILE A 470 0.09 -34.98 2.21
C ILE A 470 0.00 -33.49 2.52
N ILE A 471 0.70 -32.66 1.76
CA ILE A 471 0.60 -31.21 1.86
C ILE A 471 0.31 -30.66 0.47
N VAL A 472 -0.80 -29.95 0.37
CA VAL A 472 -1.27 -29.31 -0.86
C VAL A 472 -1.02 -27.81 -0.79
N GLY A 473 -0.32 -27.30 -1.79
CA GLY A 473 -0.06 -25.88 -2.00
C GLY A 473 1.39 -25.56 -2.36
N GLY A 474 1.60 -24.40 -2.97
CA GLY A 474 2.91 -23.84 -3.26
C GLY A 474 3.28 -22.67 -2.32
N GLY A 475 4.45 -22.08 -2.53
CA GLY A 475 4.89 -20.86 -1.84
C GLY A 475 6.40 -20.75 -1.73
N SER A 476 6.86 -19.59 -1.27
CA SER A 476 8.30 -19.25 -1.17
C SER A 476 9.09 -20.21 -0.28
N LEU A 477 8.46 -20.86 0.69
CA LEU A 477 9.09 -21.75 1.67
C LEU A 477 9.03 -23.24 1.28
N LEU A 478 8.51 -23.57 0.10
CA LEU A 478 8.29 -24.97 -0.31
C LEU A 478 9.60 -25.75 -0.37
N ASP A 479 10.61 -25.24 -1.07
CA ASP A 479 11.90 -25.93 -1.21
C ASP A 479 12.61 -26.07 0.14
N GLN A 480 12.52 -25.07 1.00
CA GLN A 480 13.05 -25.15 2.38
C GLN A 480 12.35 -26.26 3.18
N CYS A 481 11.04 -26.43 3.01
CA CYS A 481 10.29 -27.50 3.67
C CYS A 481 10.63 -28.89 3.13
N ARG A 482 10.93 -29.02 1.83
CA ARG A 482 11.44 -30.27 1.22
C ARG A 482 12.82 -30.63 1.78
N THR A 483 13.73 -29.66 1.85
CA THR A 483 15.05 -29.86 2.46
C THR A 483 14.91 -30.29 3.92
N LEU A 484 14.07 -29.61 4.70
CA LEU A 484 13.82 -29.96 6.10
C LEU A 484 13.23 -31.38 6.25
N ALA A 485 12.32 -31.80 5.37
CA ALA A 485 11.78 -33.16 5.39
C ALA A 485 12.86 -34.21 5.11
N SER A 486 13.82 -33.89 4.23
CA SER A 486 14.97 -34.74 3.91
C SER A 486 15.92 -34.87 5.09
N GLU A 487 16.29 -33.75 5.71
CA GLU A 487 17.13 -33.69 6.91
C GLU A 487 16.53 -34.47 8.08
N LEU A 488 15.20 -34.44 8.20
CA LEU A 488 14.47 -35.19 9.23
C LEU A 488 14.18 -36.64 8.86
N GLY A 489 14.59 -37.10 7.67
CA GLY A 489 14.44 -38.48 7.22
C GLY A 489 12.99 -38.90 6.94
N VAL A 490 12.11 -37.96 6.58
CA VAL A 490 10.67 -38.22 6.38
C VAL A 490 10.15 -37.87 4.99
N SER A 491 11.00 -37.43 4.06
CA SER A 491 10.60 -37.11 2.68
C SER A 491 9.79 -38.21 2.02
N GLU A 492 10.18 -39.48 2.19
CA GLU A 492 9.49 -40.62 1.60
C GLU A 492 8.07 -40.83 2.12
N ARG A 493 7.75 -40.23 3.27
CA ARG A 493 6.44 -40.31 3.92
C ARG A 493 5.59 -39.04 3.71
N ILE A 494 6.08 -38.04 2.99
CA ILE A 494 5.35 -36.79 2.73
C ILE A 494 5.20 -36.60 1.21
N LEU A 495 3.96 -36.42 0.76
CA LEU A 495 3.64 -35.97 -0.60
C LEU A 495 3.49 -34.45 -0.62
N PHE A 496 4.31 -33.78 -1.43
CA PHE A 496 4.20 -32.35 -1.76
C PHE A 496 3.63 -32.20 -3.17
N THR A 497 2.51 -31.48 -3.32
CA THR A 497 1.81 -31.36 -4.63
C THR A 497 2.18 -30.11 -5.43
N ASP A 498 2.93 -29.17 -4.85
CA ASP A 498 3.39 -27.87 -5.39
C ASP A 498 2.30 -26.88 -5.83
N ARG A 499 1.07 -27.33 -6.08
CA ARG A 499 -0.13 -26.52 -6.37
C ARG A 499 -1.38 -27.11 -5.74
#